data_AF-A0A2U2N156-F1
#
_entry.id   AF-A0A2U2N156-F1
#
_cell.length_a   1.000
_cell.length_b   1.000
_cell.length_c   1.000
_cell.angle_alpha   90.00
_cell.angle_beta   90.00
_cell.angle_gamma   90.00
#
_symmetry.space_group_name_H-M   'P 1'
#
loop_
_entity.id
_entity.type
_entity.pdbx_description
1 polymer ?
#
loop_
_entity_poly.entity_id
_entity_poly.type
_entity_poly.pdbx_seq_one_letter_code
_entity_poly.pdbx_strand_id
1 'polypeptide(L)' 'MNIKYFQETDTLYIEFRKAEVIETRDLDENTLLDVDADGNICAITVEHASDRADIPHCSFEQIAA' A
#
# COMPACT_ATOMS: atom_id res chain seq x y z
N MET A 1 4.58 1.91 -9.78
CA MET A 1 3.85 2.14 -8.52
C MET A 1 2.58 2.92 -8.80
N ASN A 2 1.48 2.51 -8.19
CA ASN A 2 0.19 3.19 -8.23
C ASN A 2 -0.30 3.43 -6.81
N ILE A 3 -0.77 4.63 -6.51
CA ILE A 3 -1.35 4.98 -5.19
C ILE A 3 -2.81 5.34 -5.42
N LYS A 4 -3.70 4.71 -4.66
CA LYS A 4 -5.16 4.92 -4.74
C LYS A 4 -5.70 5.15 -3.34
N TYR A 5 -6.45 6.23 -3.16
CA TYR A 5 -7.21 6.49 -1.96
C TYR A 5 -8.70 6.34 -2.25
N PHE A 6 -9.36 5.45 -1.51
CA PHE A 6 -10.79 5.18 -1.58
C PHE A 6 -11.48 5.91 -0.43
N GLN A 7 -11.98 7.11 -0.69
CA GLN A 7 -12.59 7.97 0.33
C GLN A 7 -13.81 7.33 1.00
N GLU A 8 -14.57 6.50 0.28
CA GLU A 8 -15.78 5.86 0.82
C GLU A 8 -15.49 4.89 1.97
N THR A 9 -14.32 4.25 1.95
CA THR A 9 -13.90 3.26 2.96
C THR A 9 -12.72 3.75 3.81
N ASP A 10 -12.27 4.99 3.59
CA ASP A 10 -11.05 5.55 4.17
C ASP A 10 -9.84 4.60 4.04
N THR A 11 -9.61 4.10 2.82
CA THR A 11 -8.58 3.09 2.55
C THR A 11 -7.56 3.60 1.55
N LEU A 12 -6.28 3.45 1.89
CA LEU A 12 -5.15 3.72 1.01
C LEU A 12 -4.58 2.40 0.48
N TYR A 13 -4.48 2.27 -0.84
CA TYR A 13 -3.86 1.16 -1.52
C TYR A 13 -2.62 1.63 -2.29
N ILE A 14 -1.47 1.04 -1.98
CA ILE A 14 -0.19 1.32 -2.64
C ILE A 14 0.25 0.05 -3.35
N GLU A 15 0.19 0.03 -4.68
CA GLU A 15 0.74 -1.04 -5.51
C GLU A 15 2.16 -0.66 -5.93
N PHE A 16 3.17 -1.39 -5.48
CA PHE A 16 4.56 -1.16 -5.85
C PHE A 16 4.84 -1.65 -7.28
N ARG A 17 4.47 -2.91 -7.53
CA ARG A 17 4.67 -3.61 -8.81
C ARG A 17 3.40 -4.36 -9.19
N LYS A 18 3.17 -4.52 -10.49
CA LYS A 18 2.15 -5.45 -10.97
C LYS A 18 2.75 -6.86 -10.97
N ALA A 19 2.30 -7.70 -10.04
CA ALA A 19 2.70 -9.10 -9.92
C ALA A 19 1.53 -9.94 -9.39
N GLU A 20 1.62 -11.26 -9.55
CA GLU A 20 0.66 -12.19 -8.98
C GLU A 20 0.84 -12.23 -7.45
N VAL A 21 -0.24 -11.92 -6.72
CA VAL A 21 -0.29 -12.03 -5.27
C VAL A 21 -0.66 -13.47 -4.93
N ILE A 22 0.21 -14.16 -4.20
CA ILE A 22 -0.04 -15.53 -3.75
C ILE A 22 -0.56 -15.58 -2.31
N GLU A 23 -0.32 -14.51 -1.55
CA GLU A 23 -0.64 -14.42 -0.13
C GLU A 23 -0.89 -12.97 0.27
N THR A 24 -1.91 -12.75 1.08
CA THR A 24 -2.14 -11.49 1.80
C THR A 24 -1.92 -11.77 3.28
N ARG A 25 -1.10 -10.93 3.93
CA ARG A 25 -0.74 -11.06 5.35
C ARG A 25 -1.17 -9.82 6.12
N ASP A 26 -1.64 -10.02 7.34
CA ASP A 26 -1.82 -8.91 8.29
C ASP A 26 -0.45 -8.44 8.79
N LEU A 27 -0.18 -7.13 8.66
CA LEU A 27 0.95 -6.47 9.35
C LEU A 27 0.50 -5.94 10.71
N ASP A 28 -0.68 -5.33 10.74
CA ASP A 28 -1.41 -4.93 11.96
C ASP A 28 -2.92 -4.99 11.70
N GLU A 29 -3.74 -4.62 12.69
CA GLU A 29 -5.21 -4.65 12.60
C GLU A 29 -5.78 -3.86 11.41
N ASN A 30 -5.05 -2.87 10.89
CA ASN A 30 -5.51 -1.95 9.86
C ASN A 30 -4.56 -1.91 8.65
N THR A 31 -3.67 -2.90 8.51
CA THR A 31 -2.65 -2.91 7.45
C THR A 31 -2.42 -4.31 6.90
N LEU A 32 -2.60 -4.45 5.59
CA LEU A 32 -2.40 -5.69 4.85
C LEU A 32 -1.21 -5.58 3.90
N LEU A 33 -0.46 -6.67 3.76
CA LEU A 33 0.63 -6.82 2.81
C LEU A 33 0.30 -7.91 1.80
N ASP A 34 0.31 -7.55 0.51
CA ASP A 34 0.19 -8.50 -0.58
C ASP A 34 1.58 -8.95 -1.02
N VAL A 35 1.81 -10.27 -1.10
CA VAL A 35 3.13 -10.87 -1.32
C VAL A 35 3.13 -11.83 -2.52
N ASP A 36 4.19 -11.78 -3.35
CA ASP A 36 4.42 -12.70 -4.46
C ASP A 36 5.10 -14.01 -4.04
N ALA A 37 5.24 -14.94 -4.98
CA ALA A 37 5.82 -16.27 -4.76
C ALA A 37 7.28 -16.24 -4.25
N ASP A 38 8.00 -15.15 -4.55
CA ASP A 38 9.37 -14.95 -4.11
C ASP A 38 9.46 -14.25 -2.74
N GLY A 39 8.31 -13.98 -2.11
CA GLY A 39 8.23 -13.30 -0.82
C GLY A 39 8.34 -11.78 -0.91
N ASN A 40 8.24 -11.19 -2.10
CA ASN A 40 8.31 -9.75 -2.23
C ASN A 40 6.94 -9.09 -2.06
N ILE A 41 6.92 -7.87 -1.51
CA ILE A 41 5.71 -7.07 -1.40
C ILE A 41 5.31 -6.53 -2.78
N CYS A 42 4.08 -6.86 -3.17
CA CYS A 42 3.40 -6.37 -4.36
C CYS A 42 2.64 -5.09 -4.06
N ALA A 43 1.89 -5.08 -2.97
CA ALA A 43 1.06 -3.95 -2.55
C ALA A 43 0.84 -3.89 -1.04
N ILE A 44 0.35 -2.75 -0.57
CA ILE A 44 -0.05 -2.51 0.82
C ILE A 44 -1.44 -1.89 0.81
N THR A 45 -2.31 -2.38 1.70
CA THR A 45 -3.60 -1.76 2.02
C THR A 45 -3.53 -1.20 3.43
N VAL A 46 -3.90 0.07 3.61
CA VAL A 46 -3.96 0.76 4.90
C VAL A 46 -5.38 1.27 5.10
N GLU A 47 -6.05 0.81 6.15
CA GLU A 47 -7.36 1.30 6.59
C GLU A 47 -7.20 2.49 7.54
N HIS A 48 -8.26 3.30 7.71
CA HIS A 48 -8.21 4.56 8.46
C HIS A 48 -7.10 5.49 7.94
N ALA A 49 -6.99 5.57 6.62
CA ALA A 49 -5.85 6.20 5.97
C ALA A 49 -5.79 7.71 6.22
N SER A 50 -6.93 8.37 6.40
CA SER A 50 -7.03 9.79 6.76
C SER A 50 -6.37 10.14 8.10
N ASP A 51 -6.32 9.19 9.04
CA ASP A 51 -5.64 9.35 10.33
C ASP A 51 -4.16 8.91 10.29
N ARG A 52 -3.80 8.08 9.31
CA ARG A 52 -2.49 7.40 9.24
C ARG A 52 -1.54 7.97 8.18
N ALA A 53 -2.05 8.80 7.26
CA ALA A 53 -1.28 9.39 6.17
C ALA A 53 -1.74 10.83 5.87
N ASP A 54 -0.84 11.65 5.30
CA ASP A 54 -1.14 13.03 4.91
C ASP A 54 -1.91 13.08 3.58
N ILE A 55 -3.12 12.53 3.55
CA ILE A 55 -3.96 12.49 2.35
C ILE A 55 -4.69 13.83 2.18
N PRO A 56 -4.78 14.39 0.95
CA PRO A 56 -4.42 13.79 -0.34
C PRO A 56 -2.99 14.12 -0.82
N HIS A 57 -2.11 14.63 0.03
CA HIS A 57 -0.76 14.99 -0.37
C HIS A 57 0.12 13.75 -0.55
N CYS A 58 0.88 13.73 -1.65
CA CYS A 58 1.84 12.67 -1.92
C CYS A 58 3.03 13.26 -2.68
N SER A 59 4.24 12.94 -2.25
CA SER A 59 5.48 13.27 -2.93
C SER A 59 6.27 12.00 -3.26
N PHE A 60 7.04 12.06 -4.34
CA PHE A 60 7.98 11.03 -4.72
C PHE A 60 9.30 11.69 -5.09
N GLU A 61 10.39 11.23 -4.50
CA GLU A 61 11.74 11.73 -4.74
C GLU A 61 12.69 10.55 -4.95
N GLN A 62 13.47 10.60 -6.02
CA GLN A 62 14.57 9.66 -6.23
C GLN A 62 15.84 10.30 -5.70
N ILE A 63 16.34 9.78 -4.57
CA ILE A 63 17.63 10.21 -4.02
C ILE A 63 18.73 9.33 -4.63
N ALA A 64 19.62 9.94 -5.41
CA ALA A 64 20.84 9.28 -5.85
C ALA A 64 21.80 9.17 -4.65
N ALA A 65 22.31 7.96 -4.40
CA ALA A 65 23.33 7.71 -3.37
C ALA A 65 24.71 8.21 -3.82
#